data_AF-A0AAU2XCX7-F1
#
_entry.id   AF-A0AAU2XCX7-F1
#
_cell.length_a   1.000
_cell.length_b   1.000
_cell.length_c   1.000
_cell.angle_alpha   90.00
_cell.angle_beta   90.00
_cell.angle_gamma   90.00
#
_symmetry.space_group_name_H-M   'P 1'
#
loop_
_entity.id
_entity.type
_entity.pdbx_description
1 polymer ?
#
loop_
_entity_poly.entity_id
_entity_poly.type
_entity_poly.pdbx_seq_one_letter_code
_entity_poly.pdbx_strand_id
1 'polypeptide(L)'
;MAGSNRLKSARLAGVLEREAGPPADGVSPVVHIRCFGGFTMTVDGYEPDWTSIRPKARAVLRLLSVRTGQWLHRDRLVETFWPKLAMPSAVHNLQVAVSSLRGLLEPDRGRGEACVVVRQGLSYRLRLPHGGSCDVTEFERAVRDARMARRLGRWREAAEALCGARDAYAGPLLPEEGASEWVVGERERLGQGAAWATDTLAELRLRQGRLGDAVETAERCLEIDPFRDSAWDTLIRAHDRSGQSAAGARARRRYADMLASLGIDPATQRSSA
;
A
#
# COMPACT_ATOMS: atom_id res chain seq x y z
N MET A 1 18.45 48.56 0.36
CA MET A 1 18.11 47.87 1.64
C MET A 1 16.95 46.92 1.32
N ALA A 2 17.21 45.71 0.83
CA ALA A 2 17.46 44.47 1.61
C ALA A 2 16.32 44.22 2.62
N GLY A 3 15.32 43.40 2.27
CA GLY A 3 15.19 41.98 2.62
C GLY A 3 13.81 41.80 3.28
N SER A 4 13.03 40.73 3.17
CA SER A 4 13.34 39.30 3.18
C SER A 4 12.10 38.56 2.62
N ASN A 5 12.16 38.10 1.37
CA ASN A 5 12.35 36.71 0.91
C ASN A 5 11.69 35.55 1.71
N ARG A 6 11.10 34.67 0.91
CA ARG A 6 10.31 33.47 1.19
C ARG A 6 11.20 32.34 1.71
N LEU A 7 10.71 31.56 2.66
CA LEU A 7 11.18 30.20 2.91
C LEU A 7 10.07 29.22 2.52
N LYS A 8 10.16 28.72 1.28
CA LYS A 8 9.57 27.44 0.89
C LYS A 8 10.62 26.36 1.15
N SER A 9 10.20 25.36 1.90
CA SER A 9 10.89 24.14 2.28
C SER A 9 11.37 23.35 1.05
N ALA A 10 12.69 23.15 0.97
CA ALA A 10 13.33 22.27 0.02
C ALA A 10 13.31 20.82 0.55
N ARG A 11 12.67 19.90 -0.20
CA ARG A 11 12.92 18.46 -0.09
C ARG A 11 14.16 18.15 -0.94
N LEU A 12 15.28 17.80 -0.30
CA LEU A 12 16.44 17.22 -0.98
C LEU A 12 16.09 15.77 -1.36
N ALA A 13 15.82 15.53 -2.64
CA ALA A 13 15.95 14.21 -3.23
C ALA A 13 17.42 14.05 -3.65
N GLY A 14 18.21 13.33 -2.84
CA GLY A 14 19.53 12.91 -3.24
C GLY A 14 19.41 11.74 -4.22
N VAL A 15 19.38 12.04 -5.51
CA VAL A 15 19.61 11.05 -6.57
C VAL A 15 21.09 10.67 -6.47
N LEU A 16 21.39 9.52 -5.86
CA LEU A 16 22.73 8.93 -5.97
C LEU A 16 22.79 8.24 -7.33
N GLU A 17 23.56 8.82 -8.25
CA GLU A 17 23.90 8.17 -9.51
C GLU A 17 24.64 6.85 -9.22
N ARG A 18 24.27 5.81 -9.95
CA ARG A 18 24.89 4.48 -9.83
C ARG A 18 26.28 4.57 -10.46
N GLU A 19 27.33 4.71 -9.65
CA GLU A 19 28.68 4.40 -10.11
C GLU A 19 28.71 2.92 -10.52
N ALA A 20 29.10 2.66 -11.76
CA ALA A 20 29.24 1.32 -12.31
C ALA A 20 30.39 0.59 -11.60
N GLY A 21 30.12 0.06 -10.41
CA GLY A 21 30.95 -0.93 -9.76
C GLY A 21 31.02 -2.20 -10.60
N PRO A 22 32.11 -3.00 -10.50
CA PRO A 22 32.25 -4.21 -11.28
C PRO A 22 31.05 -5.14 -11.02
N PRO A 23 30.57 -5.88 -12.05
CA PRO A 23 29.44 -6.78 -11.88
C PRO A 23 29.78 -7.80 -10.79
N ALA A 24 28.98 -7.81 -9.72
CA ALA A 24 29.02 -8.90 -8.76
C ALA A 24 28.50 -10.14 -9.49
N ASP A 25 29.39 -11.10 -9.75
CA ASP A 25 29.08 -12.35 -10.42
C ASP A 25 27.83 -13.01 -9.80
N GLY A 26 26.76 -13.14 -10.58
CA GLY A 26 25.64 -14.05 -10.30
C GLY A 26 24.70 -13.70 -9.14
N VAL A 27 24.83 -12.55 -8.49
CA VAL A 27 23.91 -12.16 -7.40
C VAL A 27 22.65 -11.51 -7.99
N SER A 28 21.48 -12.08 -7.74
CA SER A 28 20.22 -11.45 -8.15
C SER A 28 20.00 -10.14 -7.36
N PRO A 29 19.49 -9.07 -8.00
CA PRO A 29 19.38 -7.77 -7.36
C PRO A 29 18.38 -7.78 -6.20
N VAL A 30 18.67 -6.98 -5.17
CA VAL A 30 17.77 -6.74 -4.04
C VAL A 30 16.77 -5.66 -4.43
N VAL A 31 15.49 -6.01 -4.50
CA VAL A 31 14.43 -5.10 -4.95
C VAL A 31 13.49 -4.76 -3.79
N HIS A 32 13.31 -3.46 -3.51
CA HIS A 32 12.30 -2.99 -2.55
C HIS A 32 11.23 -2.21 -3.28
N ILE A 33 9.96 -2.52 -3.02
CA ILE A 33 8.81 -1.93 -3.69
C ILE A 33 7.87 -1.34 -2.64
N ARG A 34 7.44 -0.10 -2.88
CA ARG A 34 6.30 0.50 -2.20
C ARG A 34 5.20 0.78 -3.20
N CYS A 35 3.98 0.37 -2.88
CA CYS A 35 2.78 0.65 -3.68
C CYS A 35 1.75 1.47 -2.88
N PHE A 36 1.82 1.49 -1.54
CA PHE A 36 0.94 2.30 -0.71
C PHE A 36 1.46 3.72 -0.57
N GLY A 37 0.59 4.71 -0.81
CA GLY A 37 0.93 6.13 -0.71
C GLY A 37 1.71 6.69 -1.91
N GLY A 38 1.98 5.86 -2.92
CA GLY A 38 2.73 6.20 -4.13
C GLY A 38 3.69 5.09 -4.51
N PHE A 39 3.83 4.80 -5.81
CA PHE A 39 4.78 3.80 -6.26
C PHE A 39 6.21 4.30 -6.15
N THR A 40 7.04 3.55 -5.42
CA THR A 40 8.51 3.66 -5.49
C THR A 40 9.12 2.29 -5.60
N MET A 41 10.28 2.21 -6.24
CA MET A 41 11.03 0.97 -6.32
C MET A 41 12.53 1.26 -6.32
N THR A 42 13.27 0.52 -5.52
CA THR A 42 14.73 0.53 -5.54
C THR A 42 15.26 -0.83 -5.94
N VAL A 43 16.38 -0.83 -6.67
CA VAL A 43 17.13 -2.01 -7.12
C VAL A 43 18.56 -1.82 -6.63
N ASP A 44 19.03 -2.72 -5.77
CA ASP A 44 20.32 -2.63 -5.07
C ASP A 44 20.53 -1.28 -4.37
N GLY A 45 19.43 -0.71 -3.85
CA GLY A 45 19.43 0.59 -3.15
C GLY A 45 19.26 1.81 -4.06
N TYR A 46 19.27 1.65 -5.39
CA TYR A 46 19.12 2.76 -6.35
C TYR A 46 17.72 2.83 -6.93
N GLU A 47 17.17 4.04 -7.10
CA GLU A 47 15.90 4.24 -7.81
C GLU A 47 16.14 4.24 -9.33
N PRO A 48 15.50 3.34 -10.10
CA PRO A 48 15.67 3.31 -11.55
C PRO A 48 15.13 4.57 -12.23
N ASP A 49 15.78 5.01 -13.31
CA ASP A 49 15.25 6.10 -14.14
C ASP A 49 14.07 5.62 -15.01
N TRP A 50 12.87 6.02 -14.59
CA TRP A 50 11.61 5.68 -15.25
C TRP A 50 11.33 6.49 -16.53
N THR A 51 12.14 7.51 -16.85
CA THR A 51 11.88 8.47 -17.94
C THR A 51 11.82 7.78 -19.30
N SER A 52 12.66 6.76 -19.51
CA SER A 52 12.70 5.98 -20.75
C SER A 52 11.58 4.92 -20.85
N ILE A 53 10.84 4.66 -19.75
CA ILE A 53 9.83 3.60 -19.70
C ILE A 53 8.44 4.13 -20.00
N ARG A 54 7.85 3.57 -21.07
CA ARG A 54 6.51 3.93 -21.52
C ARG A 54 5.45 3.73 -20.40
N PRO A 55 4.42 4.59 -20.31
CA PRO A 55 3.39 4.50 -19.26
C PRO A 55 2.77 3.10 -19.09
N LYS A 56 2.44 2.41 -20.18
CA LYS A 56 1.88 1.05 -20.10
C LYS A 56 2.85 0.01 -19.53
N ALA A 57 4.15 0.14 -19.78
CA ALA A 57 5.13 -0.77 -19.18
C ALA A 57 5.25 -0.54 -17.67
N ARG A 58 5.22 0.72 -17.22
CA ARG A 58 5.14 1.06 -15.78
C ARG A 58 3.87 0.50 -15.13
N ALA A 59 2.72 0.62 -15.79
CA ALA A 59 1.46 0.06 -15.30
C ALA A 59 1.49 -1.49 -15.21
N VAL A 60 2.08 -2.18 -16.19
CA VAL A 60 2.31 -3.65 -16.11
C VAL A 60 3.16 -4.01 -14.90
N LEU A 61 4.26 -3.28 -14.65
CA LEU A 61 5.12 -3.53 -13.50
C LEU A 61 4.37 -3.31 -12.18
N ARG A 62 3.60 -2.22 -12.07
CA ARG A 62 2.79 -1.91 -10.89
C ARG A 62 1.78 -3.03 -10.61
N LEU A 63 1.06 -3.52 -11.62
CA LEU A 63 0.15 -4.66 -11.45
C LEU A 63 0.89 -5.92 -10.98
N LEU A 64 2.05 -6.22 -11.55
CA LEU A 64 2.89 -7.34 -11.10
C LEU A 64 3.40 -7.15 -9.67
N SER A 65 3.63 -5.89 -9.25
CA SER A 65 4.06 -5.53 -7.90
C SER A 65 2.95 -5.70 -6.87
N VAL A 66 1.72 -5.29 -7.19
CA VAL A 66 0.53 -5.56 -6.36
C VAL A 66 0.30 -7.06 -6.20
N ARG A 67 0.69 -7.86 -7.21
CA ARG A 67 0.59 -9.32 -7.22
C ARG A 67 1.97 -9.99 -7.08
N THR A 68 2.87 -9.39 -6.31
CA THR A 68 4.24 -9.90 -6.12
C THR A 68 4.23 -11.39 -5.74
N GLY A 69 5.09 -12.17 -6.40
CA GLY A 69 5.18 -13.61 -6.18
C GLY A 69 4.11 -14.46 -6.86
N GLN A 70 3.03 -13.86 -7.40
CA GLN A 70 1.95 -14.57 -8.09
C GLN A 70 2.19 -14.64 -9.61
N TRP A 71 1.77 -15.73 -10.24
CA TRP A 71 1.76 -15.87 -11.68
C TRP A 71 0.52 -15.21 -12.28
N LEU A 72 0.72 -14.29 -13.22
CA LEU A 72 -0.34 -13.68 -14.02
C LEU A 72 -0.24 -14.17 -15.46
N HIS A 73 -1.31 -14.79 -15.95
CA HIS A 73 -1.40 -15.21 -17.34
C HIS A 73 -1.35 -14.00 -18.28
N ARG A 74 -0.71 -14.14 -19.45
CA ARG A 74 -0.59 -13.05 -20.43
C ARG A 74 -1.95 -12.50 -20.83
N ASP A 75 -2.96 -13.35 -20.94
CA ASP A 75 -4.29 -12.96 -21.43
C ASP A 75 -4.90 -11.91 -20.50
N ARG A 76 -4.77 -12.09 -19.18
CA ARG A 76 -5.19 -11.09 -18.18
C ARG A 76 -4.41 -9.79 -18.32
N LEU A 77 -3.10 -9.86 -18.55
CA LEU A 77 -2.27 -8.66 -18.73
C LEU A 77 -2.64 -7.89 -20.01
N VAL A 78 -2.86 -8.60 -21.11
CA VAL A 78 -3.21 -7.96 -22.38
C VAL A 78 -4.64 -7.42 -22.39
N GLU A 79 -5.59 -8.13 -21.79
CA GLU A 79 -6.96 -7.66 -21.60
C GLU A 79 -6.98 -6.39 -20.74
N THR A 80 -6.17 -6.35 -19.68
CA THR A 80 -6.07 -5.19 -18.79
C THR A 80 -5.50 -3.95 -19.50
N PHE A 81 -4.39 -4.09 -20.22
CA PHE A 81 -3.64 -2.93 -20.71
C PHE A 81 -3.83 -2.62 -22.20
N TRP A 82 -4.31 -3.57 -22.99
CA TRP A 82 -4.55 -3.43 -24.43
C TRP A 82 -5.88 -4.07 -24.87
N PRO A 83 -7.03 -3.78 -24.23
CA PRO A 83 -8.30 -4.45 -24.49
C PRO A 83 -8.82 -4.29 -25.93
N LYS A 84 -8.39 -3.23 -26.62
CA LYS A 84 -8.85 -2.87 -27.97
C LYS A 84 -7.95 -3.44 -29.09
N LEU A 85 -6.90 -4.19 -28.75
CA LEU A 85 -5.99 -4.76 -29.74
C LEU A 85 -6.29 -6.24 -29.98
N ALA A 86 -6.10 -6.68 -31.23
CA ALA A 86 -6.09 -8.11 -31.54
C ALA A 86 -4.98 -8.82 -30.75
N MET A 87 -5.25 -10.08 -30.37
CA MET A 87 -4.38 -10.86 -29.47
C MET A 87 -2.89 -10.88 -29.89
N PRO A 88 -2.51 -11.11 -31.17
CA PRO A 88 -1.10 -11.11 -31.56
C PRO A 88 -0.39 -9.78 -31.29
N SER A 89 -1.04 -8.66 -31.61
CA SER A 89 -0.50 -7.31 -31.40
C SER A 89 -0.44 -6.94 -29.92
N ALA A 90 -1.43 -7.36 -29.13
CA ALA A 90 -1.45 -7.11 -27.70
C ALA A 90 -0.33 -7.89 -26.98
N VAL A 91 -0.11 -9.15 -27.35
CA VAL A 91 0.99 -9.99 -26.84
C VAL A 91 2.34 -9.41 -27.23
N HIS A 92 2.50 -8.94 -28.47
CA HIS A 92 3.73 -8.27 -28.90
C HIS A 92 4.02 -7.04 -28.03
N ASN A 93 3.02 -6.18 -27.79
CA ASN A 93 3.18 -5.01 -26.93
C ASN A 93 3.54 -5.37 -25.48
N LEU A 94 2.96 -6.45 -24.93
CA LEU A 94 3.33 -6.96 -23.61
C LEU A 94 4.79 -7.41 -23.58
N GLN A 95 5.26 -8.12 -24.61
CA GLN A 95 6.66 -8.56 -24.69
C GLN A 95 7.62 -7.37 -24.78
N VAL A 96 7.30 -6.35 -25.58
CA VAL A 96 8.08 -5.10 -25.66
C VAL A 96 8.13 -4.40 -24.29
N ALA A 97 6.99 -4.29 -23.60
CA ALA A 97 6.93 -3.71 -22.26
C ALA A 97 7.79 -4.47 -21.24
N VAL A 98 7.68 -5.80 -21.21
CA VAL A 98 8.49 -6.65 -20.31
C VAL A 98 9.98 -6.58 -20.67
N SER A 99 10.32 -6.50 -21.96
CA SER A 99 11.70 -6.34 -22.41
C SER A 99 12.30 -5.02 -21.92
N SER A 100 11.57 -3.90 -22.03
CA SER A 100 12.06 -2.60 -21.54
C SER A 100 12.22 -2.60 -20.01
N LEU A 101 11.30 -3.24 -19.28
CA LEU A 101 11.42 -3.37 -17.82
C LEU A 101 12.67 -4.17 -17.45
N ARG A 102 12.91 -5.32 -18.08
CA ARG A 102 14.11 -6.12 -17.80
C ARG A 102 15.41 -5.37 -18.10
N GLY A 103 15.45 -4.59 -19.17
CA GLY A 103 16.61 -3.75 -19.49
C GLY A 103 16.88 -2.68 -18.43
N LEU A 104 15.84 -2.13 -17.81
CA LEU A 104 15.97 -1.15 -16.72
C LEU A 104 16.36 -1.80 -15.39
N LEU A 105 15.73 -2.92 -15.04
CA LEU A 105 15.87 -3.54 -13.71
C LEU A 105 17.08 -4.46 -13.59
N GLU A 106 17.54 -5.00 -14.71
CA GLU A 106 18.63 -5.97 -14.76
C GLU A 106 19.60 -5.60 -15.92
N PRO A 107 20.20 -4.39 -15.91
CA PRO A 107 21.04 -3.92 -17.02
C PRO A 107 22.32 -4.76 -17.20
N ASP A 108 22.86 -5.30 -16.11
CA ASP A 108 24.12 -6.05 -16.09
C ASP A 108 23.93 -7.55 -16.37
N ARG A 109 22.70 -7.98 -16.68
CA ARG A 109 22.32 -9.40 -16.85
C ARG A 109 23.00 -10.10 -18.04
N GLY A 110 23.53 -9.36 -19.01
CA GLY A 110 24.04 -9.92 -20.26
C GLY A 110 23.01 -10.82 -20.95
N ARG A 111 23.40 -12.06 -21.31
CA ARG A 111 22.50 -13.08 -21.91
C ARG A 111 21.80 -13.97 -20.88
N GLY A 112 21.96 -13.74 -19.58
CA GLY A 112 21.37 -14.54 -18.52
C GLY A 112 19.84 -14.49 -18.48
N GLU A 113 19.22 -15.40 -17.74
CA GLU A 113 17.77 -15.37 -17.50
C GLU A 113 17.38 -14.20 -16.59
N ALA A 114 16.21 -13.61 -16.83
CA ALA A 114 15.70 -12.53 -15.98
C ALA A 114 15.27 -13.12 -14.64
N CYS A 115 15.59 -12.44 -13.55
CA CYS A 115 15.31 -12.92 -12.20
C CYS A 115 14.24 -12.10 -11.47
N VAL A 116 14.00 -10.84 -11.87
CA VAL A 116 12.99 -9.96 -11.27
C VAL A 116 11.65 -10.17 -11.97
N VAL A 117 11.55 -9.87 -13.26
CA VAL A 117 10.32 -10.15 -14.04
C VAL A 117 10.51 -11.42 -14.83
N VAL A 118 10.02 -12.54 -14.29
CA VAL A 118 10.20 -13.88 -14.85
C VAL A 118 9.00 -14.29 -15.70
N ARG A 119 9.23 -15.19 -16.66
CA ARG A 119 8.19 -15.78 -17.51
C ARG A 119 8.26 -17.30 -17.40
N GLN A 120 7.10 -17.95 -17.23
CA GLN A 120 6.95 -19.41 -17.33
C GLN A 120 5.76 -19.72 -18.23
N GLY A 121 6.02 -20.35 -19.39
CA GLY A 121 4.99 -20.58 -20.40
C GLY A 121 4.35 -19.27 -20.87
N LEU A 122 3.06 -19.11 -20.58
CA LEU A 122 2.27 -17.92 -20.93
C LEU A 122 2.07 -16.95 -19.74
N SER A 123 2.71 -17.21 -18.60
CA SER A 123 2.53 -16.41 -17.39
C SER A 123 3.78 -15.60 -17.05
N TYR A 124 3.56 -14.45 -16.43
CA TYR A 124 4.59 -13.56 -15.91
C TYR A 124 4.44 -13.39 -14.40
N ARG A 125 5.56 -13.15 -13.72
CA ARG A 125 5.59 -12.91 -12.27
C ARG A 125 6.71 -11.93 -11.95
N LEU A 126 6.44 -11.00 -11.03
CA LEU A 126 7.50 -10.28 -10.34
C LEU A 126 7.96 -11.11 -9.15
N ARG A 127 9.26 -11.40 -9.10
CA ARG A 127 9.94 -12.03 -7.97
C ARG A 127 10.78 -10.98 -7.26
N LEU A 128 10.86 -11.14 -5.96
CA LEU A 128 11.82 -10.45 -5.12
C LEU A 128 12.86 -11.49 -4.69
N PRO A 129 13.90 -11.73 -5.49
CA PRO A 129 14.99 -12.58 -5.04
C PRO A 129 15.71 -11.92 -3.85
N HIS A 130 16.28 -12.73 -2.96
CA HIS A 130 17.23 -12.33 -1.90
C HIS A 130 16.90 -11.04 -1.12
N GLY A 131 16.11 -11.12 -0.05
CA GLY A 131 15.94 -10.01 0.90
C GLY A 131 15.13 -8.81 0.38
N GLY A 132 14.67 -8.84 -0.87
CA GLY A 132 13.75 -7.84 -1.39
C GLY A 132 12.41 -7.82 -0.66
N SER A 133 11.72 -6.67 -0.70
CA SER A 133 10.44 -6.47 -0.01
C SER A 133 9.39 -5.78 -0.88
N CYS A 134 8.12 -5.99 -0.52
CA CYS A 134 6.98 -5.31 -1.10
C CYS A 134 5.95 -5.03 0.01
N ASP A 135 5.64 -3.76 0.22
CA ASP A 135 4.72 -3.31 1.26
C ASP A 135 3.32 -3.96 1.16
N VAL A 136 2.80 -4.20 -0.05
CA VAL A 136 1.55 -4.94 -0.26
C VAL A 136 1.65 -6.38 0.24
N THR A 137 2.75 -7.06 -0.05
CA THR A 137 2.95 -8.45 0.38
C THR A 137 3.09 -8.54 1.90
N GLU A 138 3.83 -7.61 2.50
CA GLU A 138 4.00 -7.49 3.95
C GLU A 138 2.66 -7.21 4.64
N PHE A 139 1.91 -6.24 4.12
CA PHE A 139 0.58 -5.89 4.60
C PHE A 139 -0.39 -7.07 4.56
N GLU A 140 -0.50 -7.75 3.42
CA GLU A 140 -1.41 -8.89 3.28
C GLU A 140 -1.04 -10.04 4.22
N ARG A 141 0.27 -10.26 4.43
CA ARG A 141 0.76 -11.24 5.40
C ARG A 141 0.35 -10.84 6.81
N ALA A 142 0.64 -9.61 7.21
CA ALA A 142 0.33 -9.08 8.52
C ALA A 142 -1.19 -9.14 8.83
N VAL A 143 -2.05 -8.77 7.87
CA VAL A 143 -3.52 -8.88 8.01
C VAL A 143 -3.96 -10.34 8.18
N ARG A 144 -3.39 -11.27 7.41
CA ARG A 144 -3.72 -12.71 7.50
C ARG A 144 -3.30 -13.28 8.86
N ASP A 145 -2.08 -12.97 9.30
CA ASP A 145 -1.51 -13.42 10.56
C ASP A 145 -2.31 -12.87 11.73
N ALA A 146 -2.68 -11.58 11.69
CA ALA A 146 -3.56 -10.96 12.68
C ALA A 146 -4.93 -11.66 12.77
N ARG A 147 -5.57 -11.97 11.64
CA ARG A 147 -6.86 -12.70 11.62
C ARG A 147 -6.72 -14.08 12.24
N MET A 148 -5.65 -14.80 11.93
CA MET A 148 -5.39 -16.12 12.48
C MET A 148 -5.14 -16.06 13.99
N ALA A 149 -4.25 -15.17 14.44
CA ALA A 149 -3.93 -15.00 15.85
C ALA A 149 -5.17 -14.62 16.67
N ARG A 150 -6.04 -13.73 16.15
CA ARG A 150 -7.33 -13.40 16.79
C ARG A 150 -8.24 -14.61 16.94
N ARG A 151 -8.39 -15.42 15.89
CA ARG A 151 -9.23 -16.64 15.91
C ARG A 151 -8.73 -17.65 16.96
N LEU A 152 -7.42 -17.69 17.17
CA LEU A 152 -6.78 -18.56 18.16
C LEU A 152 -6.68 -17.94 19.56
N GLY A 153 -7.22 -16.74 19.79
CA GLY A 153 -7.14 -16.03 21.07
C GLY A 153 -5.73 -15.53 21.44
N ARG A 154 -4.80 -15.50 20.49
CA ARG A 154 -3.40 -15.09 20.69
C ARG A 154 -3.26 -13.57 20.54
N TRP A 155 -3.78 -12.84 21.51
CA TRP A 155 -3.93 -11.37 21.43
C TRP A 155 -2.61 -10.60 21.27
N ARG A 156 -1.50 -11.10 21.83
CA ARG A 156 -0.17 -10.48 21.67
C ARG A 156 0.33 -10.58 20.23
N GLU A 157 0.31 -11.79 19.66
CA GLU A 157 0.66 -12.04 18.25
C GLU A 157 -0.26 -11.25 17.31
N ALA A 158 -1.56 -11.18 17.63
CA ALA A 158 -2.50 -10.36 16.88
C ALA A 158 -2.11 -8.88 16.90
N ALA A 159 -1.78 -8.31 18.07
CA ALA A 159 -1.38 -6.91 18.17
C ALA A 159 -0.08 -6.62 17.39
N GLU A 160 0.92 -7.51 17.46
CA GLU A 160 2.16 -7.39 16.70
C GLU A 160 1.91 -7.40 15.19
N ALA A 161 1.10 -8.34 14.71
CA ALA A 161 0.73 -8.42 13.30
C ALA A 161 -0.10 -7.20 12.84
N LEU A 162 -1.02 -6.70 13.68
CA LEU A 162 -1.79 -5.50 13.37
C LEU A 162 -0.91 -4.24 13.30
N CYS A 163 0.09 -4.10 14.16
CA CYS A 163 1.09 -3.03 14.06
C CYS A 163 1.85 -3.13 12.72
N GLY A 164 2.29 -4.33 12.33
CA GLY A 164 2.94 -4.53 11.02
C GLY A 164 2.05 -4.14 9.84
N ALA A 165 0.75 -4.48 9.89
CA ALA A 165 -0.21 -4.08 8.85
C ALA A 165 -0.39 -2.56 8.80
N ARG A 166 -0.51 -1.89 9.95
CA ARG A 166 -0.60 -0.42 10.04
C ARG A 166 0.65 0.24 9.43
N ASP A 167 1.83 -0.29 9.72
CA ASP A 167 3.11 0.31 9.32
C ASP A 167 3.39 0.12 7.82
N ALA A 168 2.95 -1.00 7.24
CA ALA A 168 3.03 -1.25 5.80
C ALA A 168 2.05 -0.36 5.01
N TYR A 169 0.85 -0.07 5.56
CA TYR A 169 -0.16 0.74 4.89
C TYR A 169 0.10 2.25 5.05
N ALA A 170 0.89 2.80 4.13
CA ALA A 170 1.24 4.23 4.12
C ALA A 170 0.17 5.15 3.52
N GLY A 171 -0.85 4.60 2.85
CA GLY A 171 -1.92 5.35 2.20
C GLY A 171 -2.59 4.54 1.08
N PRO A 172 -3.43 5.18 0.24
CA PRO A 172 -4.11 4.50 -0.85
C PRO A 172 -3.13 3.78 -1.80
N LEU A 173 -3.57 2.65 -2.35
CA LEU A 173 -2.79 1.89 -3.34
C LEU A 173 -2.64 2.68 -4.65
N LEU A 174 -1.40 2.89 -5.09
CA LEU A 174 -1.03 3.47 -6.39
C LEU A 174 -1.90 4.69 -6.77
N PRO A 175 -1.85 5.78 -5.99
CA PRO A 175 -2.67 6.97 -6.24
C PRO A 175 -2.44 7.57 -7.64
N GLU A 176 -1.24 7.40 -8.21
CA GLU A 176 -0.89 7.90 -9.54
C GLU A 176 -1.59 7.19 -10.69
N GLU A 177 -2.18 6.02 -10.46
CA GLU A 177 -2.99 5.28 -11.45
C GLU A 177 -4.42 5.81 -11.56
N GLY A 178 -4.79 6.82 -10.75
CA GLY A 178 -6.11 7.44 -10.77
C GLY A 178 -7.24 6.43 -10.59
N ALA A 179 -8.26 6.52 -11.45
CA ALA A 179 -9.44 5.65 -11.45
C ALA A 179 -9.32 4.45 -12.42
N SER A 180 -8.10 4.01 -12.75
CA SER A 180 -7.91 2.87 -13.66
C SER A 180 -8.61 1.61 -13.12
N GLU A 181 -9.49 1.00 -13.91
CA GLU A 181 -10.38 -0.10 -13.48
C GLU A 181 -9.63 -1.26 -12.82
N TRP A 182 -8.43 -1.58 -13.30
CA TRP A 182 -7.62 -2.68 -12.80
C TRP A 182 -7.13 -2.48 -11.36
N VAL A 183 -7.00 -1.24 -10.88
CA VAL A 183 -6.48 -0.93 -9.53
C VAL A 183 -7.59 -0.60 -8.55
N VAL A 184 -8.75 -0.09 -9.00
CA VAL A 184 -9.84 0.35 -8.12
C VAL A 184 -10.27 -0.76 -7.16
N GLY A 185 -10.52 -1.97 -7.68
CA GLY A 185 -10.93 -3.10 -6.84
C GLY A 185 -9.87 -3.54 -5.83
N GLU A 186 -8.59 -3.48 -6.19
CA GLU A 186 -7.50 -3.82 -5.25
C GLU A 186 -7.30 -2.71 -4.20
N ARG A 187 -7.43 -1.43 -4.60
CA ARG A 187 -7.37 -0.29 -3.69
C ARG A 187 -8.48 -0.36 -2.64
N GLU A 188 -9.71 -0.65 -3.08
CA GLU A 188 -10.87 -0.89 -2.21
C GLU A 188 -10.60 -2.05 -1.24
N ARG A 189 -10.22 -3.22 -1.75
CA ARG A 189 -9.96 -4.43 -0.95
C ARG A 189 -8.88 -4.21 0.10
N LEU A 190 -7.76 -3.61 -0.29
CA LEU A 190 -6.63 -3.35 0.63
C LEU A 190 -6.97 -2.24 1.63
N GLY A 191 -7.70 -1.21 1.20
CA GLY A 191 -8.22 -0.15 2.08
C GLY A 191 -9.15 -0.69 3.16
N GLN A 192 -10.10 -1.55 2.81
CA GLN A 192 -10.96 -2.24 3.77
C GLN A 192 -10.16 -3.12 4.74
N GLY A 193 -9.11 -3.80 4.24
CA GLY A 193 -8.18 -4.54 5.09
C GLY A 193 -7.45 -3.65 6.09
N ALA A 194 -7.04 -2.45 5.67
CA ALA A 194 -6.28 -1.53 6.48
C ALA A 194 -7.16 -0.90 7.56
N ALA A 195 -8.37 -0.49 7.19
CA ALA A 195 -9.38 0.01 8.12
C ALA A 195 -9.75 -1.06 9.17
N TRP A 196 -9.94 -2.32 8.77
CA TRP A 196 -10.14 -3.41 9.74
C TRP A 196 -8.95 -3.58 10.70
N ALA A 197 -7.72 -3.48 10.19
CA ALA A 197 -6.52 -3.67 11.00
C ALA A 197 -6.34 -2.53 12.02
N THR A 198 -6.51 -1.29 11.61
CA THR A 198 -6.40 -0.12 12.49
C THR A 198 -7.54 -0.07 13.50
N ASP A 199 -8.79 -0.32 13.09
CA ASP A 199 -9.94 -0.43 13.99
C ASP A 199 -9.70 -1.45 15.12
N THR A 200 -9.31 -2.68 14.73
CA THR A 200 -9.01 -3.74 15.69
C THR A 200 -7.86 -3.38 16.63
N LEU A 201 -6.80 -2.77 16.10
CA LEU A 201 -5.64 -2.37 16.90
C LEU A 201 -6.01 -1.26 17.89
N ALA A 202 -6.86 -0.31 17.48
CA ALA A 202 -7.37 0.75 18.34
C ALA A 202 -8.18 0.18 19.50
N GLU A 203 -9.09 -0.76 19.24
CA GLU A 203 -9.86 -1.45 20.28
C GLU A 203 -8.95 -2.19 21.27
N LEU A 204 -7.93 -2.92 20.78
CA LEU A 204 -6.98 -3.63 21.63
C LEU A 204 -6.19 -2.66 22.53
N ARG A 205 -5.73 -1.54 21.99
CA ARG A 205 -5.02 -0.49 22.74
C ARG A 205 -5.93 0.14 23.79
N LEU A 206 -7.19 0.40 23.46
CA LEU A 206 -8.19 0.90 24.41
C LEU A 206 -8.39 -0.08 25.58
N ARG A 207 -8.54 -1.38 25.29
CA ARG A 207 -8.68 -2.42 26.34
C ARG A 207 -7.45 -2.50 27.24
N GLN A 208 -6.26 -2.29 26.69
CA GLN A 208 -5.00 -2.23 27.44
C GLN A 208 -4.79 -0.93 28.22
N GLY A 209 -5.70 0.05 28.11
CA GLY A 209 -5.57 1.35 28.76
C GLY A 209 -4.53 2.27 28.10
N ARG A 210 -4.03 1.92 26.91
CA ARG A 210 -3.12 2.75 26.11
C ARG A 210 -3.92 3.81 25.35
N LEU A 211 -4.50 4.76 26.09
CA LEU A 211 -5.51 5.68 25.57
C LEU A 211 -5.00 6.57 24.42
N GLY A 212 -3.78 7.13 24.55
CA GLY A 212 -3.19 7.95 23.49
C GLY A 212 -2.99 7.17 22.19
N ASP A 213 -2.41 5.97 22.28
CA ASP A 213 -2.21 5.10 21.12
C ASP A 213 -3.55 4.65 20.50
N ALA A 214 -4.59 4.46 21.32
CA ALA A 214 -5.93 4.12 20.84
C ALA A 214 -6.55 5.27 20.04
N VAL A 215 -6.42 6.52 20.52
CA VAL A 215 -6.87 7.73 19.79
C VAL A 215 -6.17 7.82 18.44
N GLU A 216 -4.84 7.78 18.41
CA GLU A 216 -4.05 7.89 17.17
C GLU A 216 -4.44 6.82 16.15
N THR A 217 -4.65 5.59 16.62
CA THR A 217 -5.01 4.46 15.73
C THR A 217 -6.44 4.59 15.22
N ALA A 218 -7.38 5.01 16.06
CA ALA A 218 -8.77 5.23 15.67
C ALA A 218 -8.89 6.39 14.67
N GLU A 219 -8.16 7.49 14.88
CA GLU A 219 -8.12 8.60 13.91
C GLU A 219 -7.57 8.12 12.55
N ARG A 220 -6.48 7.35 12.54
CA ARG A 220 -5.96 6.76 11.30
C ARG A 220 -6.95 5.80 10.65
N CYS A 221 -7.75 5.06 11.42
CA CYS A 221 -8.83 4.25 10.86
C CYS A 221 -9.87 5.12 10.15
N LEU A 222 -10.28 6.23 10.77
CA LEU A 222 -11.30 7.14 10.23
C LEU A 222 -10.80 7.96 9.03
N GLU A 223 -9.49 8.17 8.90
CA GLU A 223 -8.88 8.70 7.67
C GLU A 223 -8.99 7.73 6.48
N ILE A 224 -8.95 6.43 6.76
CA ILE A 224 -9.07 5.38 5.73
C ILE A 224 -10.54 5.13 5.40
N ASP A 225 -11.38 5.00 6.43
CA ASP A 225 -12.78 4.65 6.34
C ASP A 225 -13.58 5.41 7.41
N PRO A 226 -14.16 6.57 7.06
CA PRO A 226 -14.90 7.40 8.01
C PRO A 226 -16.23 6.79 8.44
N PHE A 227 -16.68 5.70 7.80
CA PHE A 227 -17.98 5.06 8.05
C PHE A 227 -17.90 3.92 9.07
N ARG A 228 -16.79 3.81 9.82
CA ARG A 228 -16.62 2.80 10.86
C ARG A 228 -17.07 3.28 12.23
N ASP A 229 -18.27 2.90 12.60
CA ASP A 229 -18.86 3.19 13.92
C ASP A 229 -17.99 2.72 15.09
N SER A 230 -17.35 1.55 14.99
CA SER A 230 -16.43 1.00 16.01
C SER A 230 -15.20 1.87 16.26
N ALA A 231 -14.66 2.49 15.20
CA ALA A 231 -13.53 3.41 15.32
C ALA A 231 -13.95 4.73 15.98
N TRP A 232 -15.16 5.24 15.66
CA TRP A 232 -15.74 6.39 16.36
C TRP A 232 -15.99 6.10 17.86
N ASP A 233 -16.58 4.94 18.20
CA ASP A 233 -16.78 4.52 19.59
C ASP A 233 -15.45 4.46 20.35
N THR A 234 -14.44 3.81 19.74
CA THR A 234 -13.11 3.69 20.33
C THR A 234 -12.49 5.06 20.58
N LEU A 235 -12.59 5.99 19.62
CA LEU A 235 -12.08 7.36 19.74
C LEU A 235 -12.77 8.12 20.89
N ILE A 236 -14.10 8.08 20.95
CA ILE A 236 -14.90 8.77 21.97
C ILE A 236 -14.55 8.21 23.36
N ARG A 237 -14.56 6.88 23.52
CA ARG A 237 -14.26 6.22 24.80
C ARG A 237 -12.83 6.44 25.25
N ALA A 238 -11.87 6.49 24.33
CA ALA A 238 -10.48 6.81 24.65
C ALA A 238 -10.36 8.24 25.20
N HIS A 239 -11.01 9.22 24.56
CA HIS A 239 -11.04 10.60 25.07
C HIS A 239 -11.72 10.72 26.43
N ASP A 240 -12.89 10.10 26.61
CA ASP A 240 -13.64 10.16 27.86
C ASP A 240 -12.84 9.54 29.02
N ARG A 241 -12.21 8.37 28.80
CA ARG A 241 -11.34 7.73 29.81
C ARG A 241 -10.06 8.51 30.11
N SER A 242 -9.62 9.36 29.19
CA SER A 242 -8.44 10.22 29.39
C SER A 242 -8.77 11.55 30.08
N GLY A 243 -10.04 11.80 30.41
CA GLY A 243 -10.51 13.07 31.00
C GLY A 243 -10.57 14.24 30.03
N GLN A 244 -10.40 13.99 28.72
CA GLN A 244 -10.39 15.02 27.69
C GLN A 244 -11.82 15.33 27.19
N SER A 245 -12.68 15.85 28.08
CA SER A 245 -14.11 16.05 27.81
C SER A 245 -14.39 16.89 26.54
N ALA A 246 -13.57 17.91 26.27
CA ALA A 246 -13.70 18.72 25.07
C ALA A 246 -13.39 17.92 23.78
N ALA A 247 -12.39 17.04 23.82
CA ALA A 247 -12.05 16.19 22.67
C ALA A 247 -13.12 15.13 22.42
N GLY A 248 -13.63 14.48 23.48
CA GLY A 248 -14.75 13.54 23.39
C GLY A 248 -16.01 14.19 22.82
N ALA A 249 -16.35 15.40 23.24
CA ALA A 249 -17.48 16.16 22.69
C ALA A 249 -17.30 16.51 21.20
N ARG A 250 -16.09 16.89 20.77
CA ARG A 250 -15.79 17.14 19.35
C ARG A 250 -15.91 15.86 18.51
N ALA A 251 -15.40 14.73 19.01
CA ALA A 251 -15.51 13.45 18.33
C ALA A 251 -16.97 13.03 18.12
N ARG A 252 -17.82 13.15 19.16
CA ARG A 252 -19.27 12.89 19.03
C ARG A 252 -19.96 13.78 18.01
N ARG A 253 -19.60 15.08 17.96
CA ARG A 253 -20.17 16.00 16.97
C ARG A 253 -19.78 15.59 15.55
N ARG A 254 -18.48 15.34 15.31
CA ARG A 254 -17.99 14.86 14.00
C ARG A 254 -18.67 13.57 13.57
N TYR A 255 -18.88 12.64 14.49
CA TYR A 255 -19.59 11.39 14.20
C TYR A 255 -21.05 11.63 13.83
N ALA A 256 -21.75 12.51 14.56
CA ALA A 256 -23.12 12.90 14.23
C ALA A 256 -23.22 13.59 12.85
N ASP A 257 -22.27 14.47 12.52
CA ASP A 257 -22.22 15.12 11.21
C ASP A 257 -21.98 14.11 10.08
N MET A 258 -21.11 13.11 10.32
CA MET A 258 -20.88 12.01 9.38
C MET A 258 -22.16 11.19 9.15
N LEU A 259 -22.85 10.77 10.21
CA LEU A 259 -24.12 10.04 10.10
C LEU A 259 -25.19 10.86 9.36
N ALA A 260 -25.29 12.15 9.67
CA ALA A 260 -26.21 13.05 8.98
C ALA A 260 -25.90 13.17 7.48
N SER A 261 -24.62 13.12 7.08
CA SER A 261 -24.21 13.11 5.67
C SER A 261 -24.70 11.87 4.90
N LEU A 262 -24.99 10.78 5.63
CA LEU A 262 -25.59 9.55 5.10
C LEU A 262 -27.12 9.53 5.21
N GLY A 263 -27.74 10.59 5.75
CA GLY A 263 -29.18 10.63 6.02
C GLY A 263 -29.61 9.81 7.24
N ILE A 264 -28.67 9.41 8.11
CA ILE A 264 -28.96 8.67 9.34
C ILE A 264 -29.15 9.67 10.49
N ASP A 265 -30.29 9.61 11.18
CA ASP A 265 -30.54 10.46 12.34
C ASP A 265 -29.64 10.04 13.53
N PRO A 266 -28.72 10.91 14.00
CA PRO A 266 -27.85 10.60 15.14
C PRO A 266 -28.61 10.37 16.46
N ALA A 267 -29.86 10.81 16.57
CA ALA A 267 -30.69 10.58 17.75
C ALA A 267 -31.14 9.11 17.86
N THR A 268 -31.29 8.40 16.74
CA THR A 268 -31.77 7.01 16.72
C THR A 268 -30.73 6.02 17.27
N GLN A 269 -29.42 6.28 17.11
CA GLN A 269 -28.37 5.40 17.65
C GLN A 269 -28.25 5.45 19.18
N ARG A 270 -28.58 6.58 19.84
CA ARG A 270 -28.41 6.74 21.31
C ARG A 270 -29.31 5.83 22.14
N SER A 271 -30.33 5.20 21.54
CA SER A 271 -31.29 4.36 22.27
C SER A 271 -30.89 2.88 22.35
N SER A 272 -29.72 2.50 21.83
CA SER A 272 -29.30 1.08 21.71
C SER A 272 -28.00 0.71 22.43
N ALA A 273 -27.47 1.57 23.29
CA ALA A 273 -26.27 1.33 24.10
C ALA A 273 -26.58 1.26 25.60
#